data_AF-A0AAW9U1F4-F1
#
_entry.id   AF-A0AAW9U1F4-F1
#
_cell.length_a   1.000
_cell.length_b   1.000
_cell.length_c   1.000
_cell.angle_alpha   90.00
_cell.angle_beta   90.00
_cell.angle_gamma   90.00
#
_symmetry.space_group_name_H-M   'P 1'
#
loop_
_entity.id
_entity.type
_entity.pdbx_description
1 polymer ?
#
loop_
_entity_poly.entity_id
_entity_poly.type
_entity_poly.pdbx_seq_one_letter_code
_entity_poly.pdbx_strand_id
1 'polypeptide(L)' 'MHYRFVGVEGGDADLDRVANEWRAKGYRLFQVVRKSTYRWVLVFELRAIK' A
#
# COMPACT_ATOMS: atom_id res chain seq x y z
N MET A 1 9.81 -13.86 1.81
CA MET A 1 8.73 -12.89 1.51
C MET A 1 9.23 -11.51 1.90
N HIS A 2 9.20 -10.53 0.99
CA HIS A 2 9.63 -9.15 1.26
C HIS A 2 8.39 -8.25 1.37
N TYR A 3 8.20 -7.65 2.55
CA TYR A 3 7.09 -6.76 2.83
C TYR A 3 7.54 -5.31 2.86
N ARG A 4 6.67 -4.40 2.42
CA ARG A 4 6.86 -2.97 2.49
C ARG A 4 5.67 -2.29 3.15
N PHE A 5 5.96 -1.42 4.11
CA PHE A 5 4.97 -0.64 4.83
C PHE A 5 5.01 0.81 4.36
N VAL A 6 3.85 1.37 4.04
CA VAL A 6 3.73 2.73 3.50
C VAL A 6 2.65 3.46 4.29
N GLY A 7 3.05 4.50 5.01
CA GLY A 7 2.11 5.40 5.67
C GLY A 7 1.47 6.34 4.65
N VAL A 8 0.15 6.52 4.76
CA VAL A 8 -0.61 7.47 3.94
C VAL A 8 -1.48 8.31 4.86
N GLU A 9 -1.39 9.62 4.69
CA GLU A 9 -2.31 10.57 5.28
C GLU A 9 -3.30 11.01 4.20
N GLY A 10 -4.59 10.94 4.50
CA GLY A 10 -5.65 11.26 3.54
C GLY A 10 -6.80 10.25 3.52
N GLY A 11 -7.59 10.34 2.45
CA GLY A 11 -8.78 9.52 2.22
C GLY A 11 -8.56 8.44 1.18
N ASP A 12 -9.65 7.81 0.77
CA ASP A 12 -9.61 6.65 -0.14
C ASP A 12 -8.90 6.93 -1.47
N ALA A 13 -9.06 8.15 -2.01
CA ALA A 13 -8.36 8.57 -3.24
C ALA A 13 -6.83 8.56 -3.09
N ASP A 14 -6.31 8.92 -1.92
CA ASP A 14 -4.87 8.87 -1.63
C ASP A 14 -4.36 7.44 -1.51
N LEU A 15 -5.18 6.55 -0.93
CA LEU A 15 -4.88 5.12 -0.84
C LEU A 15 -4.80 4.50 -2.22
N ASP A 16 -5.74 4.79 -3.10
CA ASP A 16 -5.78 4.27 -4.47
C ASP A 16 -4.59 4.74 -5.30
N ARG A 17 -4.23 6.03 -5.19
CA ARG A 17 -3.04 6.57 -5.86
C ARG A 17 -1.78 5.84 -5.40
N VAL A 18 -1.58 5.71 -4.09
CA VAL A 18 -0.40 5.04 -3.53
C VAL A 18 -0.39 3.56 -3.90
N ALA A 19 -1.53 2.86 -3.83
CA ALA A 19 -1.63 1.47 -4.24
C ALA A 19 -1.23 1.27 -5.71
N ASN A 20 -1.67 2.14 -6.61
CA ASN A 20 -1.32 2.09 -8.03
C ASN A 20 0.16 2.35 -8.29
N GLU A 21 0.77 3.32 -7.59
CA GLU A 21 2.21 3.59 -7.68
C GLU A 21 3.06 2.38 -7.26
N TRP A 22 2.67 1.69 -6.20
CA TRP A 22 3.37 0.49 -5.74
C TRP A 22 3.13 -0.72 -6.65
N ARG A 23 1.93 -0.82 -7.23
CA ARG A 23 1.62 -1.83 -8.25
C ARG A 23 2.51 -1.69 -9.48
N ALA A 24 2.73 -0.46 -9.94
CA ALA A 24 3.64 -0.17 -11.05
C ALA A 24 5.10 -0.56 -10.72
N LYS A 25 5.48 -0.59 -9.43
CA LYS A 25 6.79 -1.02 -8.94
C LYS A 25 6.91 -2.54 -8.73
N GLY A 26 5.90 -3.32 -9.15
CA GLY A 26 5.90 -4.78 -9.01
C GLY A 26 5.49 -5.28 -7.62
N TYR A 27 4.92 -4.43 -6.77
CA TYR A 27 4.38 -4.83 -5.49
C TYR A 27 2.88 -5.15 -5.59
N ARG A 28 2.40 -6.07 -4.78
CA ARG A 28 0.97 -6.35 -4.60
C ARG A 28 0.52 -5.80 -3.26
N LEU A 29 -0.62 -5.11 -3.22
CA LEU A 29 -1.24 -4.72 -1.96
C LEU A 29 -1.74 -5.98 -1.25
N PHE A 30 -1.22 -6.21 -0.04
CA PHE A 30 -1.55 -7.35 0.80
C PHE A 30 -2.59 -6.99 1.85
N GLN A 31 -2.43 -5.84 2.52
CA GLN A 31 -3.33 -5.38 3.58
C GLN A 31 -3.37 -3.86 3.66
N VAL A 32 -4.50 -3.32 4.09
CA VAL A 32 -4.67 -1.90 4.46
C VAL A 32 -5.05 -1.84 5.94
N VAL A 33 -4.33 -1.03 6.72
CA VAL A 33 -4.56 -0.86 8.16
C VAL A 33 -4.91 0.59 8.44
N ARG A 34 -6.11 0.83 8.98
CA ARG A 34 -6.51 2.15 9.47
C ARG A 34 -5.89 2.42 10.84
N LYS A 35 -5.13 3.51 10.97
CA LYS A 35 -4.53 3.96 12.24
C LYS A 35 -5.34 5.07 12.91
N SER A 36 -5.95 5.97 12.13
CA SER A 36 -6.86 7.01 12.62
C SER A 36 -7.84 7.43 11.53
N THR A 37 -8.61 8.49 11.75
CA THR A 37 -9.59 9.02 10.78
C THR A 37 -8.97 9.24 9.40
N TYR A 38 -7.74 9.78 9.36
CA TYR A 38 -7.04 10.17 8.13
C TYR A 38 -5.66 9.51 7.97
N ARG A 39 -5.34 8.50 8.78
CA ARG A 39 -4.02 7.84 8.72
C ARG A 39 -4.16 6.36 8.46
N TRP A 40 -3.44 5.89 7.47
CA TRP A 40 -3.47 4.53 6.97
C TRP A 40 -2.05 3.99 6.82
N VAL A 41 -1.94 2.67 6.88
CA VAL A 41 -0.72 1.95 6.51
C VAL A 41 -1.10 0.91 5.46
N LEU A 42 -0.56 1.04 4.25
CA LEU A 42 -0.64 0.01 3.23
C LEU A 42 0.55 -0.93 3.39
N VAL A 43 0.24 -2.23 3.43
CA VAL A 43 1.22 -3.31 3.50
C VAL A 43 1.27 -3.97 2.13
N PHE A 44 2.44 -3.94 1.51
CA PHE A 44 2.69 -4.52 0.21
C PHE A 44 3.61 -5.73 0.31
N GLU A 45 3.41 -6.71 -0.55
CA GLU A 45 4.32 -7.83 -0.77
C GLU A 45 4.99 -7.72 -2.14
N LEU A 46 6.28 -8.00 -2.23
CA LEU A 46 6.99 -8.05 -3.52
C LEU A 46 6.43 -9.22 -4.34
N ARG A 47 5.90 -8.92 -5.52
CA ARG A 47 5.45 -9.97 -6.44
C ARG A 47 6.68 -10.60 -7.08
N ALA A 48 7.00 -11.84 -6.72
CA ALA A 48 7.95 -12.61 -7.50
C ALA A 48 7.35 -12.81 -8.90
N ILE A 49 7.93 -12.13 -9.90
CA ILE A 49 7.59 -12.37 -11.30
C ILE A 49 8.22 -13.73 -11.62
N LYS A 50 7.38 -14.77 -11.73
CA LYS A 50 7.76 -16.09 -12.23
C LYS A 50 7.89 -16.06 -13.74
#